data_AF-U5QEH8-F1
#
_entry.id   AF-U5QEH8-F1
#
_cell.length_a   1.000
_cell.length_b   1.000
_cell.length_c   1.000
_cell.angle_alpha   90.00
_cell.angle_beta   90.00
_cell.angle_gamma   90.00
#
_symmetry.space_group_name_H-M   'P 1'
#
loop_
_entity.id
_entity.type
_entity.pdbx_description
1 polymer ?
#
loop_
_entity_poly.entity_id
_entity_poly.type
_entity_poly.pdbx_seq_one_letter_code
_entity_poly.pdbx_strand_id
1 'polypeptide(L)' 'MPPKSHQQYTSEQKQQAVRIARESGKSVTQLAKNLGICQTTLSRSLPPVPD' A
#
# COMPACT_ATOMS: atom_id res chain seq x y z
N MET A 1 -10.12 17.40 18.47
CA MET A 1 -9.22 16.96 17.38
C MET A 1 -10.10 16.46 16.24
N PRO A 2 -10.07 17.03 15.03
CA PRO A 2 -10.86 16.50 13.93
C PRO A 2 -10.41 15.06 13.63
N PRO A 3 -11.32 14.12 13.30
CA PRO A 3 -10.94 12.79 12.88
C PRO A 3 -10.05 12.95 11.64
N LYS A 4 -8.85 12.38 11.71
CA LYS A 4 -7.91 12.33 10.58
C LYS A 4 -8.69 11.81 9.39
N SER A 5 -8.92 12.67 8.40
CA SER A 5 -9.57 12.32 7.15
C SER A 5 -8.88 11.06 6.63
N HIS A 6 -9.62 9.95 6.60
CA HIS A 6 -9.15 8.72 5.97
C HIS A 6 -8.88 9.08 4.52
N GLN A 7 -7.61 9.32 4.21
CA GLN A 7 -7.15 9.62 2.86
C GLN A 7 -7.60 8.43 2.01
N GLN A 8 -8.63 8.63 1.19
CA GLN A 8 -9.21 7.56 0.39
C GLN A 8 -8.23 7.27 -0.74
N TYR A 9 -7.35 6.29 -0.53
CA TYR A 9 -6.45 5.83 -1.56
C TYR A 9 -7.24 5.23 -2.71
N THR A 10 -7.04 5.78 -3.90
CA THR A 10 -7.74 5.33 -5.10
C THR A 10 -7.37 3.88 -5.43
N SER A 11 -8.26 3.19 -6.12
CA SER A 11 -8.04 1.81 -6.55
C SER A 11 -6.77 1.67 -7.39
N GLU A 12 -6.44 2.69 -8.20
CA GLU A 12 -5.21 2.71 -9.01
C GLU A 12 -3.94 2.72 -8.16
N GLN A 13 -3.89 3.54 -7.11
CA GLN A 13 -2.74 3.57 -6.19
C GLN A 13 -2.52 2.21 -5.52
N LYS A 14 -3.60 1.54 -5.12
CA LYS A 14 -3.52 0.17 -4.59
C LYS A 14 -3.01 -0.82 -5.64
N GLN A 15 -3.51 -0.74 -6.88
CA GLN A 15 -3.08 -1.63 -7.96
C GLN A 15 -1.61 -1.42 -8.34
N GLN A 16 -1.12 -0.18 -8.40
CA GLN A 16 0.30 0.09 -8.61
C GLN A 16 1.15 -0.51 -7.50
N ALA A 17 0.72 -0.39 -6.24
CA ALA A 17 1.44 -0.98 -5.12
C ALA A 17 1.52 -2.49 -5.20
N VAL A 18 0.41 -3.16 -5.52
CA VAL A 18 0.34 -4.62 -5.74
C VAL A 18 1.26 -5.04 -6.87
N ARG A 19 1.22 -4.31 -7.99
CA ARG A 19 2.05 -4.62 -9.15
C ARG A 19 3.54 -4.52 -8.81
N ILE A 20 3.96 -3.42 -8.19
CA ILE A 20 5.37 -3.23 -7.80
C ILE A 20 5.79 -4.22 -6.70
N ALA A 21 4.91 -4.60 -5.76
CA ALA A 21 5.20 -5.65 -4.78
C ALA A 21 5.56 -6.97 -5.45
N ARG A 22 4.76 -7.36 -6.46
CA ARG A 22 4.93 -8.64 -7.17
C ARG A 22 6.11 -8.62 -8.13
N GLU A 23 6.35 -7.50 -8.83
CA GLU A 23 7.43 -7.40 -9.82
C GLU A 23 8.80 -7.10 -9.19
N SER A 24 8.84 -6.31 -8.11
CA SER A 24 10.09 -5.76 -7.58
C SER A 24 10.58 -6.43 -6.29
N GLY A 25 9.80 -7.33 -5.70
CA GLY A 25 10.11 -7.94 -4.39
C GLY A 25 10.19 -6.93 -3.24
N LYS A 26 9.68 -5.71 -3.44
CA LYS A 26 9.77 -4.63 -2.45
C LYS A 26 8.80 -4.87 -1.31
N SER A 27 9.27 -4.67 -0.08
CA SER A 27 8.43 -4.79 1.12
C SER A 27 7.31 -3.75 1.10
N VAL A 28 6.15 -4.12 1.67
CA VAL A 28 4.95 -3.27 1.79
C VAL A 28 5.26 -1.88 2.37
N THR A 29 6.22 -1.79 3.29
CA THR A 29 6.68 -0.54 3.91
C THR A 29 7.35 0.42 2.92
N GLN A 30 8.19 -0.09 2.02
CA GLN A 30 8.82 0.73 0.99
C GLN A 30 7.79 1.20 -0.03
N LEU A 31 6.84 0.34 -0.40
CA LEU A 31 5.76 0.68 -1.32
C LEU A 31 4.83 1.73 -0.75
N ALA A 32 4.46 1.58 0.53
CA ALA A 32 3.68 2.55 1.29
C ALA A 32 4.32 3.94 1.23
N LYS A 33 5.62 4.04 1.55
CA LYS A 33 6.36 5.29 1.48
C LYS A 33 6.48 5.85 0.06
N ASN A 34 6.76 4.99 -0.91
CA ASN A 34 6.97 5.40 -2.29
C ASN A 34 5.69 5.90 -2.98
N LEU A 35 4.54 5.32 -2.63
CA LEU A 35 3.23 5.66 -3.21
C LEU A 35 2.40 6.61 -2.33
N GLY A 36 2.90 6.96 -1.14
CA GLY A 36 2.19 7.78 -0.17
C GLY A 36 0.98 7.08 0.45
N ILE A 37 0.90 5.75 0.38
CA ILE A 37 -0.21 4.94 0.89
C ILE A 37 0.07 4.49 2.32
N CYS A 38 -0.92 4.54 3.21
CA CYS A 38 -0.77 3.94 4.54
C CYS A 38 -0.41 2.45 4.41
N GLN A 39 0.65 2.05 5.12
CA GLN A 39 1.11 0.66 5.17
C GLN A 39 -0.02 -0.30 5.58
N THR A 40 -0.87 0.10 6.53
CA THR A 40 -2.04 -0.68 6.96
C THR A 40 -3.06 -0.87 5.84
N THR A 41 -3.30 0.16 5.02
CA THR A 41 -4.16 0.05 3.82
C THR A 41 -3.58 -0.96 2.83
N LEU A 42 -2.28 -0.91 2.59
CA LEU A 42 -1.61 -1.84 1.70
C LEU A 42 -1.58 -3.26 2.25
N SER A 43 -1.24 -3.43 3.53
CA SER A 43 -1.20 -4.74 4.18
C SER A 43 -2.57 -5.42 4.23
N ARG A 44 -3.67 -4.65 4.20
CA ARG A 44 -5.03 -5.18 4.09
C ARG A 44 -5.45 -5.52 2.66
N SER A 45 -4.81 -4.92 1.66
CA SER A 45 -5.15 -5.11 0.24
C SER A 45 -4.17 -6.02 -0.50
N LEU A 46 -2.98 -6.26 0.06
CA LEU A 46 -1.99 -7.22 -0.41
C LEU A 46 -2.14 -8.53 0.36
N PRO A 47 -2.12 -9.68 -0.31
CA PRO A 47 -1.95 -10.96 0.38
C PRO A 47 -0.56 -10.98 1.06
N PRO A 48 -0.39 -11.74 2.16
CA PRO A 48 0.92 -11.93 2.79
C PRO A 48 1.86 -12.50 1.73
N VAL A 49 2.90 -11.73 1.39
CA VAL A 49 3.95 -12.20 0.48
C VAL A 49 4.70 -13.30 1.24
N PRO A 50 4.82 -14.52 0.71
CA PRO A 50 5.65 -15.55 1.34
C PRO A 50 7.10 -15.04 1.32
N ASP A 51 7.78 -15.22 2.46
CA ASP A 51 9.20 -14.92 2.68
C ASP A 51 10.10 -15.59 1.63
#